data_AF-A0A4Y8SFI3-F1
#
_entry.id   AF-A0A4Y8SFI3-F1
#
_cell.length_a   1.000
_cell.length_b   1.000
_cell.length_c   1.000
_cell.angle_alpha   90.00
_cell.angle_beta   90.00
_cell.angle_gamma   90.00
#
_symmetry.space_group_name_H-M   'P 1'
#
loop_
_entity.id
_entity.type
_entity.pdbx_description
1 polymer ?
#
loop_
_entity_poly.entity_id
_entity_poly.type
_entity_poly.pdbx_seq_one_letter_code
_entity_poly.pdbx_strand_id
1 'polypeptide(L)'
;MTFFSWRRCAVPLLALCLAAPVAQAGNTPCSGRKGGIAGCDGDTFLCNDGSISASKKSCSAQFGGPARAQPLRASGSSEGCSCGTGQYCVGPRGGVYCLTPSGSKSYKRR
;
A
#
# COMPACT_ATOMS: atom_id res chain seq x y z
N MET A 1 64.00 21.37 -5.03
CA MET A 1 62.73 21.57 -5.76
C MET A 1 61.87 20.32 -5.60
N THR A 2 60.61 20.55 -5.25
CA THR A 2 59.66 19.63 -4.65
C THR A 2 59.14 18.55 -5.61
N PHE A 3 59.35 17.28 -5.24
CA PHE A 3 58.59 16.14 -5.75
C PHE A 3 57.13 16.28 -5.29
N PHE A 4 56.30 16.95 -6.11
CA PHE A 4 54.88 17.12 -5.83
C PHE A 4 54.17 15.80 -6.13
N SER A 5 54.00 15.03 -5.05
CA SER A 5 53.46 13.68 -4.99
C SER A 5 52.01 13.60 -5.50
N TRP A 6 51.82 13.15 -6.74
CA TRP A 6 50.51 12.81 -7.34
C TRP A 6 49.75 11.70 -6.57
N ARG A 7 50.39 11.05 -5.58
CA ARG A 7 49.79 9.98 -4.76
C ARG A 7 48.87 10.46 -3.63
N ARG A 8 48.77 11.77 -3.37
CA ARG A 8 48.03 12.31 -2.22
C ARG A 8 46.60 12.79 -2.50
N CYS A 9 46.17 12.85 -3.76
CA CYS A 9 44.81 13.32 -4.12
C CYS A 9 43.79 12.18 -4.31
N ALA A 10 44.21 10.92 -4.36
CA ALA A 10 43.32 9.79 -4.63
C ALA A 10 42.54 9.30 -3.39
N VAL A 11 43.03 9.58 -2.19
CA VAL A 11 42.46 9.06 -0.93
C VAL A 11 41.18 9.78 -0.48
N PRO A 12 41.01 11.12 -0.59
CA PRO A 12 39.76 11.76 -0.13
C PRO A 12 38.58 11.56 -1.08
N LEU A 13 38.81 11.23 -2.35
CA LEU A 13 37.77 10.99 -3.36
C LEU A 13 37.10 9.62 -3.21
N LEU A 14 37.82 8.60 -2.72
CA LEU A 14 37.27 7.25 -2.54
C LEU A 14 36.32 7.14 -1.33
N ALA A 15 36.51 7.97 -0.31
CA ALA A 15 35.69 7.95 0.90
C ALA A 15 34.29 8.57 0.70
N LEU A 16 34.12 9.47 -0.27
CA LEU A 16 32.85 10.18 -0.49
C LEU A 16 31.80 9.35 -1.25
N CYS A 17 32.20 8.28 -1.94
CA CYS A 17 31.29 7.42 -2.71
C CYS A 17 30.51 6.41 -1.85
N LEU A 18 30.88 6.21 -0.58
CA LEU A 18 30.24 5.24 0.32
C LEU A 18 28.97 5.77 1.01
N ALA A 19 28.65 7.06 0.87
CA ALA A 19 27.48 7.69 1.47
C ALA A 19 26.28 7.81 0.50
N ALA A 20 26.19 6.94 -0.52
CA ALA A 20 25.02 6.92 -1.39
C ALA A 20 23.77 6.58 -0.56
N PRO A 21 22.70 7.42 -0.59
CA PRO A 21 21.47 7.08 0.09
C PRO A 21 20.88 5.83 -0.54
N VAL A 22 20.66 4.79 0.27
CA VAL A 22 19.88 3.62 -0.14
C VAL A 22 18.46 4.09 -0.41
N ALA A 23 18.08 4.16 -1.69
CA ALA A 23 16.71 4.44 -2.09
C ALA A 23 15.83 3.25 -1.69
N GLN A 24 15.26 3.32 -0.49
CA GLN A 24 14.35 2.30 0.03
C GLN A 24 13.02 2.42 -0.71
N ALA A 25 12.90 1.75 -1.86
CA ALA A 25 11.65 1.62 -2.61
C ALA A 25 10.69 0.67 -1.87
N GLY A 26 10.21 1.10 -0.70
CA GLY A 26 9.17 0.40 0.03
C GLY A 26 7.82 0.57 -0.67
N ASN A 27 7.13 -0.52 -0.95
CA ASN A 27 5.73 -0.49 -1.39
C ASN A 27 4.87 0.10 -0.25
N THR A 28 4.65 1.41 -0.28
CA THR A 28 3.73 2.08 0.63
C THR A 28 2.29 1.77 0.23
N PRO A 29 1.41 1.45 1.20
CA PRO A 29 0.00 1.24 0.89
C PRO A 29 -0.59 2.50 0.25
N CYS A 30 -1.37 2.32 -0.82
CA CYS A 30 -2.04 3.41 -1.53
C CYS A 30 -1.13 4.48 -2.13
N SER A 31 -0.01 4.09 -2.76
CA SER A 31 0.91 5.02 -3.44
C SER A 31 0.46 5.44 -4.85
N GLY A 32 1.06 6.52 -5.37
CA GLY A 32 0.85 7.02 -6.72
C GLY A 32 -0.60 7.46 -6.96
N ARG A 33 -1.25 6.87 -7.97
CA ARG A 33 -2.62 7.22 -8.39
C ARG A 33 -3.71 6.91 -7.35
N LYS A 34 -3.39 6.10 -6.33
CA LYS A 34 -4.31 5.75 -5.24
C LYS A 34 -4.51 6.88 -4.22
N GLY A 35 -3.63 7.89 -4.22
CA GLY A 35 -3.83 9.12 -3.45
C GLY A 35 -3.67 8.98 -1.93
N GLY A 36 -3.04 7.92 -1.44
CA GLY A 36 -2.86 7.69 0.00
C GLY A 36 -3.98 6.87 0.65
N ILE A 37 -3.81 6.61 1.94
CA ILE A 37 -4.71 5.79 2.74
C ILE A 37 -5.91 6.65 3.15
N ALA A 38 -7.11 6.22 2.79
CA ALA A 38 -8.37 6.78 3.28
C ALA A 38 -8.75 6.21 4.65
N GLY A 39 -8.42 4.93 4.89
CA GLY A 39 -8.68 4.25 6.15
C GLY A 39 -8.37 2.76 6.09
N CYS A 40 -8.93 2.01 7.04
CA CYS A 40 -8.85 0.55 7.09
C CYS A 40 -10.21 -0.08 6.79
N ASP A 41 -10.25 -1.08 5.92
CA ASP A 41 -11.38 -1.99 5.77
C ASP A 41 -10.96 -3.38 6.30
N GLY A 42 -11.30 -3.65 7.55
CA GLY A 42 -10.73 -4.76 8.32
C GLY A 42 -9.21 -4.63 8.43
N ASP A 43 -8.49 -5.67 7.97
CA ASP A 43 -7.02 -5.69 7.96
C ASP A 43 -6.40 -5.07 6.69
N THR A 44 -7.20 -4.66 5.71
CA THR A 44 -6.66 -4.12 4.45
C THR A 44 -6.79 -2.60 4.40
N PHE A 45 -5.86 -1.92 3.73
CA PHE A 45 -5.93 -0.46 3.58
C PHE A 45 -6.94 -0.10 2.50
N LEU A 46 -7.86 0.80 2.82
CA LEU A 46 -8.71 1.49 1.88
C LEU A 46 -7.99 2.74 1.37
N CYS A 47 -7.95 2.91 0.06
CA CYS A 47 -7.29 4.04 -0.57
C CYS A 47 -8.27 5.18 -0.89
N ASN A 48 -7.77 6.39 -1.10
CA ASN A 48 -8.60 7.57 -1.41
C ASN A 48 -9.33 7.47 -2.76
N ASP A 49 -8.83 6.67 -3.69
CA ASP A 49 -9.55 6.32 -4.92
C ASP A 49 -10.72 5.33 -4.69
N GLY A 50 -10.93 4.89 -3.44
CA GLY A 50 -11.96 3.95 -3.04
C GLY A 50 -11.62 2.49 -3.34
N SER A 51 -10.42 2.19 -3.82
CA SER A 51 -9.96 0.81 -4.02
C SER A 51 -9.28 0.24 -2.78
N ILE A 52 -9.21 -1.10 -2.70
CA ILE A 52 -8.47 -1.78 -1.65
C ILE A 52 -6.99 -1.89 -2.05
N SER A 53 -6.09 -1.62 -1.10
CA SER A 53 -4.66 -1.71 -1.30
C SER A 53 -4.19 -3.15 -1.51
N ALA A 54 -3.27 -3.32 -2.44
CA ALA A 54 -2.56 -4.58 -2.70
C ALA A 54 -1.43 -4.86 -1.69
N SER A 55 -1.28 -4.05 -0.64
CA SER A 55 -0.30 -4.31 0.42
C SER A 55 -0.66 -5.57 1.21
N LYS A 56 0.35 -6.34 1.62
CA LYS A 56 0.19 -7.49 2.55
C LYS A 56 0.27 -7.06 4.02
N LYS A 57 0.54 -5.78 4.29
CA LYS A 57 0.59 -5.26 5.66
C LYS A 57 -0.83 -5.22 6.23
N SER A 58 -0.94 -5.45 7.54
CA SER A 58 -2.21 -5.33 8.25
C SER A 58 -2.44 -3.87 8.63
N CYS A 59 -3.53 -3.28 8.12
CA CYS A 59 -3.94 -1.91 8.43
C CYS A 59 -4.25 -1.75 9.92
N SER A 60 -4.97 -2.72 10.48
CA SER A 60 -5.27 -2.86 11.92
C SER A 60 -4.01 -2.84 12.79
N ALA A 61 -2.97 -3.60 12.42
CA ALA A 61 -1.72 -3.65 13.16
C ALA A 61 -0.91 -2.34 13.06
N GLN A 62 -1.04 -1.60 11.96
CA GLN A 62 -0.24 -0.41 11.70
C GLN A 62 -0.88 0.88 12.22
N PHE A 63 -2.22 0.94 12.24
CA PHE A 63 -2.97 2.13 12.62
C PHE A 63 -3.75 1.99 13.93
N GLY A 64 -3.78 0.80 14.55
CA GLY A 64 -4.31 0.57 15.91
C GLY A 64 -5.80 0.90 16.12
N GLY A 65 -6.49 1.40 15.10
CA GLY A 65 -7.92 1.69 15.14
C GLY A 65 -8.72 0.40 15.04
N PRO A 66 -9.97 0.38 15.54
CA PRO A 66 -10.82 -0.79 15.41
C PRO A 66 -10.86 -1.13 13.93
N ALA A 67 -10.29 -2.28 13.58
CA ALA A 67 -10.67 -2.97 12.37
C ALA A 67 -12.19 -2.90 12.40
N ARG A 68 -12.80 -2.18 11.45
CA ARG A 68 -14.25 -2.18 11.31
C ARG A 68 -14.59 -3.58 10.80
N ALA A 69 -14.46 -4.55 11.70
CA ALA A 69 -14.87 -5.93 11.58
C ALA A 69 -16.38 -5.90 11.73
N GLN A 70 -17.04 -5.18 10.82
CA GLN A 70 -18.44 -5.37 10.63
C GLN A 70 -18.61 -6.76 10.04
N PRO A 71 -19.52 -7.57 10.61
CA PRO A 71 -19.74 -8.92 10.14
C PRO A 71 -20.06 -8.87 8.66
N LEU A 72 -19.36 -9.70 7.89
CA LEU A 72 -19.51 -9.88 6.45
C LEU A 72 -20.99 -10.21 6.16
N ARG A 73 -21.84 -9.20 5.97
CA ARG A 73 -23.23 -9.41 5.59
C ARG A 73 -23.23 -9.55 4.08
N ALA A 74 -23.06 -10.78 3.62
CA ALA A 74 -23.29 -11.14 2.23
C ALA A 74 -24.77 -10.87 1.88
N SER A 75 -25.10 -9.61 1.61
CA SER A 75 -26.37 -9.25 0.99
C SER A 75 -26.21 -9.61 -0.47
N GLY A 76 -26.90 -10.67 -0.89
CA GLY A 76 -26.89 -11.21 -2.25
C GLY A 76 -27.55 -10.32 -3.30
N SER A 77 -27.38 -9.00 -3.23
CA SER A 77 -27.80 -8.08 -4.28
C SER A 77 -26.59 -7.27 -4.76
N SER A 78 -26.44 -7.18 -6.08
CA SER A 78 -25.37 -6.48 -6.81
C SER A 78 -25.26 -4.97 -6.53
N GLU A 79 -26.16 -4.43 -5.69
CA GLU A 79 -26.33 -3.01 -5.41
C GLU A 79 -25.73 -2.56 -4.05
N GLY A 80 -25.10 -3.46 -3.27
CA GLY A 80 -24.73 -3.15 -1.87
C GLY A 80 -23.26 -3.29 -1.45
N CYS A 81 -22.36 -3.75 -2.32
CA CYS A 81 -20.99 -4.13 -1.92
C CYS A 81 -19.96 -3.03 -2.20
N SER A 82 -20.06 -1.88 -1.54
CA SER A 82 -19.09 -0.78 -1.71
C SER A 82 -17.82 -1.00 -0.88
N CYS A 83 -16.65 -0.67 -1.45
CA CYS A 83 -15.40 -0.71 -0.69
C CYS A 83 -15.42 0.33 0.45
N GLY A 84 -15.00 -0.06 1.66
CA GLY A 84 -14.95 0.82 2.84
C GLY A 84 -16.19 0.77 3.73
N THR A 85 -17.28 0.14 3.29
CA THR A 85 -18.48 -0.06 4.13
C THR A 85 -18.46 -1.41 4.88
N GLY A 86 -17.40 -2.20 4.70
CA GLY A 86 -17.30 -3.57 5.21
C GLY A 86 -18.20 -4.58 4.49
N GLN A 87 -18.89 -4.17 3.42
CA GLN A 87 -19.74 -5.05 2.60
C GLN A 87 -19.00 -5.55 1.37
N TYR A 88 -18.95 -6.88 1.25
CA TYR A 88 -18.28 -7.55 0.14
C TYR A 88 -19.20 -8.52 -0.57
N CYS A 89 -19.05 -8.57 -1.88
CA CYS A 89 -19.72 -9.50 -2.76
C CYS A 89 -18.80 -10.69 -3.05
N VAL A 90 -19.40 -11.83 -3.38
CA VAL A 90 -18.68 -13.02 -3.80
C VAL A 90 -18.97 -13.26 -5.28
N GLY A 91 -17.93 -13.41 -6.08
CA GLY A 91 -18.05 -13.67 -7.51
C GLY A 91 -18.45 -15.13 -7.80
N PRO A 92 -18.81 -15.47 -9.05
CA PRO A 92 -19.16 -16.84 -9.45
C PRO A 92 -18.00 -17.84 -9.26
N ARG A 93 -16.77 -17.34 -9.10
CA ARG A 93 -15.56 -18.13 -8.83
C ARG A 93 -15.19 -18.18 -7.34
N GLY A 94 -16.06 -17.70 -6.44
CA GLY A 94 -15.81 -17.68 -4.99
C GLY A 94 -14.85 -16.58 -4.50
N GLY A 95 -14.37 -15.71 -5.40
CA GLY A 95 -13.52 -14.56 -5.05
C GLY A 95 -14.33 -13.44 -4.40
N VAL A 96 -13.82 -12.89 -3.29
CA VAL A 96 -14.47 -11.78 -2.56
C VAL A 96 -14.05 -10.46 -3.19
N TYR A 97 -15.00 -9.58 -3.47
CA TYR A 97 -14.75 -8.26 -4.08
C TYR A 97 -15.68 -7.19 -3.53
N CYS A 98 -15.27 -5.93 -3.68
CA CYS A 98 -16.08 -4.76 -3.43
C CYS A 98 -16.06 -3.84 -4.67
N LEU A 99 -17.01 -2.93 -4.76
CA LEU A 99 -17.16 -1.94 -5.82
C LEU A 99 -16.62 -0.61 -5.32
N THR A 100 -15.72 -0.01 -6.09
CA THR A 100 -15.26 1.35 -5.86
C THR A 100 -16.37 2.34 -6.21
N PRO A 101 -16.33 3.59 -5.71
CA PRO A 101 -17.26 4.65 -6.11
C PRO A 101 -17.23 4.92 -7.63
N SER A 102 -16.10 4.63 -8.27
CA SER A 102 -15.90 4.69 -9.72
C SER A 102 -16.50 3.50 -10.50
N GLY A 103 -17.19 2.57 -9.82
CA GLY A 103 -17.83 1.40 -10.43
C GLY A 103 -16.88 0.24 -10.77
N SER A 104 -15.62 0.31 -10.35
CA SER A 104 -14.63 -0.74 -10.59
C SER A 104 -14.67 -1.83 -9.51
N LYS A 105 -14.43 -3.09 -9.89
CA LYS A 105 -14.33 -4.20 -8.93
C LYS A 105 -12.94 -4.25 -8.33
N SER A 106 -12.84 -4.20 -7.01
CA SER A 106 -11.62 -4.38 -6.24
C SER A 106 -11.72 -5.68 -5.45
N TYR A 107 -10.86 -6.65 -5.75
CA TYR A 107 -10.85 -7.94 -5.07
C TYR A 107 -10.12 -7.89 -3.73
N LYS A 108 -10.73 -8.50 -2.72
CA LYS A 108 -10.11 -8.70 -1.41
C LYS A 108 -9.18 -9.90 -1.49
N ARG A 109 -8.03 -9.80 -0.83
CA ARG A 109 -7.14 -10.95 -0.62
C ARG A 109 -7.67 -11.83 0.52
N ARG A 110 -7.52 -13.14 0.38
CA ARG A 110 -7.77 -14.11 1.46
C ARG A 110 -6.59 -14.15 2.42
#